data_AF-A0A165KBG3-F1
#
_entry.id   AF-A0A165KBG3-F1
#
_cell.length_a   1.000
_cell.length_b   1.000
_cell.length_c   1.000
_cell.angle_alpha   90.00
_cell.angle_beta   90.00
_cell.angle_gamma   90.00
#
_symmetry.space_group_name_H-M   'P 1'
#
loop_
_entity.id
_entity.type
_entity.pdbx_description
1 polymer ?
#
loop_
_entity_poly.entity_id
_entity_poly.type
_entity_poly.pdbx_seq_one_letter_code
_entity_poly.pdbx_strand_id
1 'polypeptide(L)'
;EEIKARPRGRIEPPPEFKPIATYAYSAQQLRSPFSPPKDQELLLVREGVNVEPDLARPKEYLERFSLDALRMVGTITKPGEPVQALIADPSGAVTRVRPGNYMGKNFGRVKDVSEVKVGLIEIVPDGRDGWVERASNVSISE
;
A
#
# COMPACT_ATOMS: atom_id res chain seq x y z
N GLU A 1 37.82 81.42 -17.60
CA GLU A 1 38.27 80.01 -17.76
C GLU A 1 38.28 79.27 -16.41
N GLU A 2 37.21 79.25 -15.61
CA GLU A 2 35.92 78.58 -15.85
C GLU A 2 35.98 77.07 -16.14
N ILE A 3 37.11 76.41 -15.85
CA ILE A 3 37.22 74.94 -15.99
C ILE A 3 37.49 74.24 -14.63
N LYS A 4 37.87 74.97 -13.58
CA LYS A 4 38.20 74.40 -12.26
C LYS A 4 37.02 74.24 -11.28
N ALA A 5 35.81 74.62 -11.65
CA ALA A 5 34.64 74.61 -10.76
C ALA A 5 33.62 73.49 -11.05
N ARG A 6 34.06 72.31 -11.50
CA ARG A 6 33.17 71.15 -11.60
C ARG A 6 33.27 70.32 -10.33
N PRO A 7 32.22 70.24 -9.49
CA PRO A 7 32.23 69.35 -8.34
C PRO A 7 32.40 67.92 -8.84
N ARG A 8 33.33 67.18 -8.23
CA ARG A 8 33.53 65.76 -8.53
C ARG A 8 32.25 65.04 -8.12
N GLY A 9 31.43 64.67 -9.10
CA GLY A 9 30.19 63.95 -8.86
C GLY A 9 30.45 62.72 -8.01
N ARG A 10 29.61 62.50 -6.99
CA ARG A 10 29.64 61.28 -6.20
C ARG A 10 29.27 60.12 -7.12
N ILE A 11 30.20 59.22 -7.35
CA ILE A 11 29.96 58.00 -8.14
C ILE A 11 29.11 57.08 -7.26
N GLU A 12 28.01 56.57 -7.80
CA GLU A 12 27.17 55.63 -7.07
C GLU A 12 27.98 54.35 -6.77
N PRO A 13 27.90 53.82 -5.53
CA PRO A 13 28.62 52.62 -5.18
C PRO A 13 28.12 51.45 -6.04
N PRO A 14 29.01 50.52 -6.41
CA PRO A 14 28.63 49.34 -7.16
C PRO A 14 27.57 48.55 -6.38
N PRO A 15 26.62 47.90 -7.09
CA PRO A 15 25.53 47.18 -6.45
C PRO A 15 26.06 46.02 -5.61
N GLU A 16 25.46 45.82 -4.44
CA GLU A 16 25.80 44.71 -3.56
C GLU A 16 25.28 43.38 -4.12
N PHE A 17 26.18 42.41 -4.27
CA PHE A 17 25.83 41.06 -4.68
C PHE A 17 25.14 40.34 -3.52
N LYS A 18 23.86 40.00 -3.72
CA LYS A 18 23.12 39.15 -2.76
C LYS A 18 23.64 37.72 -2.85
N PRO A 19 24.04 37.07 -1.73
CA PRO A 19 24.48 35.70 -1.76
C PRO A 19 23.33 34.78 -2.17
N ILE A 20 23.64 33.79 -3.00
CA ILE A 20 22.68 32.78 -3.45
C ILE A 20 22.38 31.86 -2.26
N ALA A 21 21.10 31.64 -1.98
CA ALA A 21 20.68 30.72 -0.93
C ALA A 21 21.15 29.28 -1.26
N THR A 22 21.96 28.70 -0.39
CA THR A 22 22.38 27.30 -0.50
C THR A 22 21.28 26.40 0.03
N TYR A 23 20.75 25.53 -0.83
CA TYR A 23 19.81 24.48 -0.43
C TYR A 23 20.60 23.24 0.03
N ALA A 24 20.42 22.85 1.29
CA ALA A 24 20.98 21.59 1.80
C ALA A 24 20.06 20.43 1.44
N TYR A 25 20.59 19.43 0.74
CA TYR A 25 19.83 18.25 0.32
C TYR A 25 19.80 17.20 1.44
N SER A 26 18.77 17.22 2.28
CA SER A 26 18.64 16.31 3.44
C SER A 26 18.01 14.94 3.11
N ALA A 27 18.22 14.42 1.90
CA ALA A 27 17.62 13.15 1.46
C ALA A 27 18.27 11.91 2.11
N GLN A 28 19.44 12.05 2.73
CA GLN A 28 20.19 10.95 3.37
C GLN A 28 19.47 10.36 4.59
N GLN A 29 18.55 11.11 5.20
CA GLN A 29 17.74 10.65 6.34
C GLN A 29 16.42 9.98 5.90
N LEU A 30 16.09 10.00 4.61
CA LEU A 30 14.88 9.36 4.09
C LEU A 30 15.14 7.87 3.85
N ARG A 31 14.08 7.08 3.99
CA ARG A 31 14.12 5.65 3.66
C ARG A 31 14.52 5.47 2.19
N SER A 32 15.33 4.44 1.91
CA SER A 32 15.70 4.11 0.53
C SER A 32 14.46 3.87 -0.33
N PRO A 33 14.33 4.54 -1.49
CA PRO A 33 13.21 4.34 -2.42
C PRO A 33 13.23 2.94 -3.07
N PHE A 34 14.31 2.19 -2.91
CA PHE A 34 14.46 0.82 -3.42
C PHE A 34 14.25 -0.25 -2.34
N SER A 35 13.88 0.13 -1.12
CA SER A 35 13.53 -0.83 -0.09
C SER A 35 12.08 -1.29 -0.25
N PRO A 36 11.79 -2.60 -0.13
CA PRO A 36 10.43 -3.12 -0.30
C PRO A 36 9.46 -2.46 0.71
N PRO A 37 8.19 -2.20 0.36
CA PRO A 37 7.18 -1.70 1.29
C PRO A 37 7.09 -2.60 2.52
N LYS A 38 7.04 -2.03 3.73
CA LYS A 38 6.93 -2.82 4.97
C LYS A 38 5.61 -3.60 5.07
N ASP A 39 4.56 -3.13 4.38
CA ASP A 39 3.23 -3.74 4.44
C ASP A 39 3.06 -4.95 3.51
N GLN A 40 4.06 -5.23 2.66
CA GLN A 40 4.09 -6.40 1.78
C GLN A 40 5.24 -7.32 2.18
N GLU A 41 5.11 -7.94 3.35
CA GLU A 41 5.99 -9.04 3.72
C GLU A 41 5.55 -10.27 2.91
N LEU A 42 6.18 -10.48 1.76
CA LEU A 42 6.12 -11.77 1.06
C LEU A 42 6.73 -12.80 2.01
N LEU A 43 5.88 -13.67 2.56
CA LEU A 43 6.33 -14.80 3.36
C LEU A 43 7.00 -15.77 2.39
N LEU A 44 8.32 -15.65 2.27
CA LEU A 44 9.13 -16.61 1.52
C LEU A 44 8.81 -18.01 2.03
N VAL A 45 8.39 -18.87 1.12
CA VAL A 45 8.03 -20.26 1.39
C VAL A 45 9.21 -20.91 2.11
N ARG A 46 8.96 -21.48 3.29
CA ARG A 46 9.90 -22.37 3.94
C ARG A 46 10.11 -23.56 3.01
N GLU A 47 11.35 -23.80 2.57
CA GLU A 47 11.69 -24.92 1.70
C GLU A 47 11.03 -26.22 2.20
N GLY A 48 10.21 -26.85 1.35
CA GLY A 48 9.55 -28.13 1.64
C GLY A 48 8.03 -28.12 1.79
N VAL A 49 7.37 -26.94 1.83
CA VAL A 49 5.89 -26.87 1.77
C VAL A 49 5.46 -26.69 0.33
N ASN A 50 4.74 -27.66 -0.22
CA ASN A 50 4.13 -27.54 -1.55
C ASN A 50 2.95 -26.56 -1.45
N VAL A 51 3.21 -25.28 -1.74
CA VAL A 51 2.18 -24.26 -1.82
C VAL A 51 1.61 -24.35 -3.24
N GLU A 52 0.36 -24.78 -3.37
CA GLU A 52 -0.35 -24.82 -4.65
C GLU A 52 -1.80 -24.41 -4.41
N PRO A 53 -2.42 -23.63 -5.31
CA PRO A 53 -3.83 -23.32 -5.20
C PRO A 53 -4.69 -24.58 -5.39
N ASP A 54 -5.68 -24.76 -4.52
CA ASP A 54 -6.66 -25.84 -4.66
C ASP A 54 -7.66 -25.49 -5.79
N LEU A 55 -7.41 -26.04 -6.98
CA LEU A 55 -8.24 -25.86 -8.17
C LEU A 55 -9.47 -26.79 -8.21
N ALA A 56 -9.51 -27.82 -7.36
CA ALA A 56 -10.62 -28.78 -7.32
C ALA A 56 -11.81 -28.24 -6.53
N ARG A 57 -11.58 -27.27 -5.64
CA ARG A 57 -12.60 -26.62 -4.83
C ARG A 57 -13.55 -25.75 -5.67
N PRO A 58 -14.86 -25.76 -5.38
CA PRO A 58 -15.78 -24.74 -5.91
C PRO A 58 -15.38 -23.34 -5.45
N LYS A 59 -15.25 -22.42 -6.41
CA LYS A 59 -14.95 -21.01 -6.12
C LYS A 59 -16.13 -20.30 -5.45
N GLU A 60 -15.83 -19.49 -4.46
CA GLU A 60 -16.74 -18.55 -3.81
C GLU A 60 -17.00 -17.33 -4.70
N TYR A 61 -18.07 -16.59 -4.36
CA TYR A 61 -18.49 -15.42 -5.12
C TYR A 61 -17.39 -14.35 -5.21
N LEU A 62 -16.72 -14.06 -4.09
CA LEU A 62 -15.72 -12.99 -3.99
C LEU A 62 -14.40 -13.30 -4.70
N GLU A 63 -14.15 -14.55 -5.10
CA GLU A 63 -12.94 -14.93 -5.87
C GLU A 63 -13.01 -14.51 -7.35
N ARG A 64 -14.16 -14.01 -7.79
CA ARG A 64 -14.34 -13.44 -9.14
C ARG A 64 -13.70 -12.07 -9.29
N PHE A 65 -13.46 -11.39 -8.17
CA PHE A 65 -12.95 -10.02 -8.13
C PHE A 65 -11.49 -10.00 -7.72
N SER A 66 -10.76 -9.01 -8.23
CA SER A 66 -9.40 -8.73 -7.75
C SER A 66 -9.49 -8.16 -6.32
N LEU A 67 -8.50 -8.44 -5.47
CA LEU A 67 -8.56 -8.07 -4.05
C LEU A 67 -8.62 -6.55 -3.82
N ASP A 68 -7.93 -5.78 -4.67
CA ASP A 68 -7.93 -4.32 -4.74
C ASP A 68 -9.30 -3.71 -5.06
N ALA A 69 -10.16 -4.48 -5.73
CA ALA A 69 -11.50 -4.05 -6.10
C ALA A 69 -12.53 -4.32 -4.99
N LEU A 70 -12.17 -5.13 -3.98
CA LEU A 70 -13.01 -5.45 -2.83
C LEU A 70 -12.79 -4.42 -1.72
N ARG A 71 -13.88 -4.06 -1.02
CA ARG A 71 -13.81 -3.14 0.12
C ARG A 71 -14.47 -3.72 1.34
N MET A 72 -13.84 -3.61 2.50
CA MET A 72 -14.49 -3.91 3.77
C MET A 72 -15.40 -2.74 4.14
N VAL A 73 -16.68 -3.03 4.37
CA VAL A 73 -17.68 -2.02 4.77
C VAL A 73 -18.03 -2.09 6.26
N GLY A 74 -17.63 -3.16 6.95
CA GLY A 74 -17.81 -3.30 8.39
C GLY A 74 -17.76 -4.74 8.84
N THR A 75 -18.25 -4.97 10.05
CA THR A 75 -18.38 -6.30 10.65
C THR A 75 -19.80 -6.55 11.12
N ILE A 76 -20.16 -7.82 11.24
CA ILE A 76 -21.41 -8.26 11.84
C ILE A 76 -21.13 -9.44 12.76
N THR A 77 -21.78 -9.43 13.92
CA THR A 77 -21.66 -10.49 14.92
C THR A 77 -23.05 -10.85 15.41
N LYS A 78 -23.31 -12.15 15.55
CA LYS A 78 -24.50 -12.65 16.24
C LYS A 78 -24.12 -13.12 17.64
N PRO A 79 -25.03 -13.06 18.62
CA PRO A 79 -24.77 -13.61 19.95
C PRO A 79 -24.30 -15.07 19.86
N GLY A 80 -23.11 -15.36 20.38
CA GLY A 80 -22.52 -16.71 20.38
C GLY A 80 -21.81 -17.13 19.09
N GLU A 81 -21.75 -16.29 18.05
CA GLU A 81 -21.01 -16.56 16.81
C GLU A 81 -19.75 -15.69 16.69
N PRO A 82 -18.69 -16.15 15.98
CA PRO A 82 -17.52 -15.32 15.71
C PRO A 82 -17.85 -14.13 14.81
N VAL A 83 -17.05 -13.07 14.94
CA VAL A 83 -17.15 -11.86 14.11
C VAL A 83 -16.98 -12.21 12.63
N GLN A 84 -17.87 -11.67 11.80
CA GLN A 84 -17.83 -11.81 10.34
C GLN A 84 -17.58 -10.43 9.71
N ALA A 85 -16.82 -10.41 8.61
CA ALA A 85 -16.60 -9.20 7.83
C ALA A 85 -17.70 -9.04 6.77
N LEU A 86 -18.02 -7.80 6.47
CA LEU A 86 -18.87 -7.41 5.35
C LEU A 86 -17.97 -6.85 4.26
N ILE A 87 -17.93 -7.53 3.11
CA ILE A 87 -17.11 -7.17 1.95
C ILE A 87 -18.03 -6.75 0.82
N ALA A 88 -17.86 -5.53 0.33
CA ALA A 88 -18.51 -5.02 -0.87
C ALA A 88 -17.67 -5.33 -2.11
N ASP A 89 -18.34 -5.81 -3.16
CA ASP A 89 -17.77 -5.92 -4.49
C ASP A 89 -17.82 -4.57 -5.25
N PRO A 90 -17.21 -4.46 -6.45
CA PRO A 90 -17.22 -3.22 -7.23
C PRO A 90 -18.61 -2.72 -7.66
N SER A 91 -19.63 -3.58 -7.64
CA SER A 91 -21.02 -3.21 -7.92
C SER A 91 -21.77 -2.74 -6.66
N GLY A 92 -21.14 -2.83 -5.48
CA GLY A 92 -21.73 -2.48 -4.20
C GLY A 92 -22.49 -3.62 -3.51
N ALA A 93 -22.50 -4.83 -4.08
CA ALA A 93 -23.11 -5.98 -3.43
C ALA A 93 -22.26 -6.46 -2.24
N VAL A 94 -22.90 -6.62 -1.09
CA VAL A 94 -22.23 -6.94 0.18
C VAL A 94 -22.35 -8.43 0.49
N THR A 95 -21.21 -9.07 0.71
CA THR A 95 -21.10 -10.49 1.08
C THR A 95 -20.47 -10.63 2.46
N ARG A 96 -20.99 -11.58 3.27
CA ARG A 96 -20.42 -11.91 4.58
C ARG A 96 -19.27 -12.89 4.43
N VAL A 97 -18.19 -12.65 5.17
CA VAL A 97 -16.97 -13.45 5.14
C VAL A 97 -16.53 -13.78 6.56
N ARG A 98 -16.08 -15.02 6.78
CA ARG A 98 -15.54 -15.50 8.06
C ARG A 98 -14.17 -16.16 7.86
N PRO A 99 -13.38 -16.39 8.93
CA PRO A 99 -12.16 -17.17 8.83
C PRO A 99 -12.37 -18.50 8.11
N GLY A 100 -11.49 -18.80 7.15
CA GLY A 100 -11.56 -19.97 6.28
C GLY A 100 -12.28 -19.77 4.94
N ASN A 101 -13.02 -18.68 4.74
CA ASN A 101 -13.54 -18.31 3.42
C ASN A 101 -12.43 -17.84 2.47
N TYR A 102 -12.77 -17.77 1.19
CA TYR A 102 -11.87 -17.31 0.14
C TYR A 102 -12.41 -16.10 -0.59
N MET A 103 -11.51 -15.18 -0.94
CA MET A 103 -11.82 -13.98 -1.70
C MET A 103 -10.60 -13.52 -2.49
N GLY A 104 -10.83 -12.74 -3.55
CA GLY A 104 -9.76 -12.32 -4.45
C GLY A 104 -9.38 -13.40 -5.46
N LYS A 105 -8.87 -12.98 -6.62
CA LYS A 105 -8.44 -13.88 -7.70
C LYS A 105 -7.25 -14.78 -7.34
N ASN A 106 -6.43 -14.38 -6.36
CA ASN A 106 -5.22 -15.08 -5.95
C ASN A 106 -5.48 -16.07 -4.80
N PHE A 107 -6.66 -16.72 -4.79
CA PHE A 107 -7.02 -17.73 -3.79
C PHE A 107 -6.85 -17.24 -2.34
N GLY A 108 -7.20 -15.98 -2.09
CA GLY A 108 -7.00 -15.33 -0.80
C GLY A 108 -7.81 -15.97 0.30
N ARG A 109 -7.17 -16.76 1.15
CA ARG A 109 -7.82 -17.42 2.30
C ARG A 109 -7.86 -16.48 3.49
N VAL A 110 -9.05 -16.24 4.02
CA VAL A 110 -9.27 -15.39 5.19
C VAL A 110 -8.71 -16.09 6.42
N LYS A 111 -7.72 -15.45 7.05
CA LYS A 111 -7.05 -15.95 8.26
C LYS A 111 -7.71 -15.40 9.52
N ASP A 112 -7.97 -14.10 9.53
CA ASP A 112 -8.54 -13.39 10.66
C ASP A 112 -9.45 -12.25 10.22
N VAL A 113 -10.43 -11.95 11.06
CA VAL A 113 -11.36 -10.83 10.90
C VAL A 113 -11.26 -9.98 12.16
N SER A 114 -10.99 -8.69 11.98
CA SER A 114 -11.03 -7.68 13.03
C SER A 114 -12.09 -6.63 12.70
N GLU A 115 -12.31 -5.67 13.61
CA GLU A 115 -13.30 -4.60 13.42
C GLU A 115 -12.98 -3.69 12.24
N VAL A 116 -11.70 -3.50 11.91
CA VAL A 116 -11.23 -2.51 10.92
C VAL A 116 -10.52 -3.12 9.71
N LYS A 117 -10.17 -4.42 9.77
CA LYS A 117 -9.50 -5.12 8.67
C LYS A 117 -9.79 -6.61 8.66
N VAL A 118 -9.64 -7.19 7.47
CA VAL A 118 -9.60 -8.64 7.24
C VAL A 118 -8.19 -9.03 6.81
N GLY A 119 -7.56 -9.93 7.56
CA GLY A 119 -6.27 -10.52 7.21
C GLY A 119 -6.46 -11.79 6.38
N LEU A 120 -5.71 -11.91 5.29
CA LEU A 120 -5.77 -13.07 4.39
C LEU A 120 -4.40 -13.48 3.87
N ILE A 121 -4.30 -14.72 3.42
CA ILE A 121 -3.11 -15.27 2.75
C ILE A 121 -3.48 -15.56 1.30
N GLU A 122 -2.85 -14.86 0.36
CA GLU A 122 -2.96 -15.12 -1.08
C GLU A 122 -1.90 -16.12 -1.53
N ILE A 123 -2.21 -16.87 -2.58
CA ILE A 123 -1.27 -17.72 -3.28
C ILE A 123 -0.99 -17.08 -4.64
N VAL A 124 0.24 -16.61 -4.83
CA VAL A 124 0.66 -15.90 -6.05
C VAL A 124 1.81 -16.64 -6.72
N PRO A 125 1.92 -16.62 -8.06
CA PRO A 125 3.03 -17.24 -8.76
C PRO A 125 4.35 -16.52 -8.41
N ASP A 126 5.42 -17.29 -8.25
CA ASP A 126 6.76 -16.80 -7.87
C ASP A 126 7.62 -16.34 -9.06
N GLY A 127 7.14 -16.60 -10.29
CA GLY A 127 7.80 -16.27 -11.55
C GLY A 127 8.78 -17.34 -12.07
N ARG A 128 8.92 -18.49 -11.39
CA ARG A 128 9.77 -19.63 -11.77
C ARG A 128 9.00 -20.96 -11.73
N ASP A 129 7.73 -20.92 -12.16
CA ASP A 129 6.76 -22.02 -12.11
C ASP A 129 6.40 -22.53 -10.70
N GLY A 130 6.71 -21.76 -9.66
CA GLY A 130 6.30 -22.02 -8.28
C GLY A 130 5.21 -21.05 -7.79
N TRP A 131 4.74 -21.29 -6.57
CA TRP A 131 3.82 -20.41 -5.87
C TRP A 131 4.41 -19.99 -4.53
N VAL A 132 4.01 -18.80 -4.08
CA VAL A 132 4.36 -18.27 -2.77
C VAL A 132 3.12 -17.74 -2.06
N GLU A 133 3.15 -17.81 -0.73
CA GLU A 133 2.16 -17.18 0.12
C GLU A 133 2.46 -15.69 0.28
N ARG A 134 1.44 -14.85 0.13
CA ARG A 134 1.52 -13.41 0.38
C ARG A 134 0.50 -13.04 1.44
N ALA A 135 0.98 -12.44 2.53
CA ALA A 135 0.08 -11.83 3.51
C ALA A 135 -0.50 -10.54 2.91
N SER A 136 -1.83 -10.47 2.88
CA SER A 136 -2.57 -9.31 2.39
C SER A 136 -3.68 -8.95 3.36
N ASN A 137 -4.20 -7.74 3.24
CA ASN A 137 -5.30 -7.28 4.07
C ASN A 137 -6.25 -6.39 3.29
N VAL A 138 -7.53 -6.42 3.69
CA VAL A 138 -8.56 -5.48 3.22
C VAL A 138 -9.04 -4.71 4.44
N SER A 139 -8.79 -3.41 4.47
CA SER A 139 -9.21 -2.52 5.56
C SER A 139 -10.53 -1.83 5.25
N ILE A 140 -11.20 -1.35 6.30
CA ILE A 140 -12.33 -0.44 6.17
C ILE A 140 -11.82 0.84 5.49
N SER A 141 -12.49 1.25 4.41
CA SER A 141 -12.18 2.53 3.76
C SER A 141 -12.85 3.66 4.56
N GLU A 142 -12.06 4.63 5.01
CA GLU A 142 -12.54 5.91 5.56
C GLU A 142 -13.31 6.72 4.52
#